data_AF-A0A412UHV6-F1
#
_entry.id   AF-A0A412UHV6-F1
#
_cell.length_a   1.000
_cell.length_b   1.000
_cell.length_c   1.000
_cell.angle_alpha   90.00
_cell.angle_beta   90.00
_cell.angle_gamma   90.00
#
_symmetry.space_group_name_H-M   'P 1'
#
loop_
_entity.id
_entity.type
_entity.pdbx_description
1 polymer ?
#
loop_
_entity_poly.entity_id
_entity_poly.type
_entity_poly.pdbx_seq_one_letter_code
_entity_poly.pdbx_strand_id
1 'polypeptide(L)'
;MSSTIKLYEHNQKAYDALLDMLGERDRACVIKPTGTGKFVIIAKMVQDNPDKRFLLLGTNDYMFNDQMANLTEIAPGFTPENLQFMTYSASLLAASFS
;
A
#
# COMPACT_ATOMS: atom_id res chain seq x y z
N MET A 1 -10.91 5.81 -17.42
CA MET A 1 -11.67 5.10 -16.38
C MET A 1 -10.65 4.61 -15.36
N SER A 2 -10.73 5.04 -14.10
CA SER A 2 -9.85 4.52 -13.05
C SER A 2 -10.32 3.11 -12.69
N SER A 3 -9.46 2.11 -12.83
CA SER A 3 -9.79 0.72 -12.52
C SER A 3 -9.83 0.51 -11.00
N THR A 4 -10.98 0.06 -10.49
CA THR A 4 -11.15 -0.26 -9.07
C THR A 4 -10.43 -1.55 -8.70
N ILE A 5 -9.58 -1.51 -7.67
CA ILE A 5 -8.92 -2.69 -7.12
C ILE A 5 -9.99 -3.55 -6.43
N LYS A 6 -10.21 -4.76 -6.96
CA LYS A 6 -11.09 -5.75 -6.35
C LYS A 6 -10.30 -6.66 -5.43
N LEU A 7 -10.72 -6.74 -4.16
CA LEU A 7 -10.12 -7.65 -3.19
C LEU A 7 -10.81 -9.01 -3.24
N TYR A 8 -10.01 -10.09 -3.17
CA TYR A 8 -10.54 -11.41 -2.82
C TYR A 8 -11.07 -11.41 -1.39
N GLU A 9 -11.98 -12.33 -1.05
CA GLU A 9 -12.66 -12.38 0.26
C GLU A 9 -11.69 -12.34 1.45
N HIS A 10 -10.57 -13.08 1.39
CA HIS A 10 -9.56 -13.10 2.45
C HIS A 10 -8.76 -11.78 2.56
N ASN A 11 -8.70 -10.99 1.49
CA ASN A 11 -8.10 -9.65 1.49
C ASN A 11 -9.11 -8.61 1.96
N GLN A 12 -10.38 -8.75 1.57
CA GLN A 12 -11.46 -7.88 2.05
C GLN A 12 -11.58 -7.96 3.56
N LYS A 13 -11.64 -9.17 4.14
CA LYS A 13 -11.68 -9.37 5.60
C LYS A 13 -10.50 -8.71 6.33
N ALA A 14 -9.30 -8.78 5.75
CA ALA A 14 -8.10 -8.16 6.32
C ALA A 14 -8.13 -6.62 6.17
N TYR A 15 -8.72 -6.11 5.09
CA TYR A 15 -8.88 -4.69 4.85
C TYR A 15 -9.94 -4.08 5.76
N ASP A 16 -11.09 -4.73 5.94
CA ASP A 16 -12.14 -4.28 6.85
C ASP A 16 -11.62 -4.20 8.29
N ALA A 17 -10.92 -5.25 8.75
CA ALA A 17 -10.28 -5.24 10.07
C ALA A 17 -9.20 -4.15 10.22
N LEU A 18 -8.49 -3.81 9.14
CA LEU A 18 -7.55 -2.70 9.11
C LEU A 18 -8.28 -1.35 9.28
N LEU A 19 -9.39 -1.15 8.57
CA LEU A 19 -10.19 0.07 8.66
C LEU A 19 -10.81 0.23 10.06
N ASP A 20 -11.38 -0.83 10.62
CA ASP A 20 -11.94 -0.82 11.97
C ASP A 20 -10.88 -0.42 13.01
N MET A 21 -9.69 -1.04 12.94
CA MET A 21 -8.61 -0.73 13.85
C MET A 21 -8.11 0.71 13.71
N LEU A 22 -7.99 1.22 12.47
CA LEU A 22 -7.58 2.60 12.21
C LEU A 22 -8.66 3.64 12.53
N GLY A 23 -9.93 3.23 12.64
CA GLY A 23 -11.02 4.07 13.13
C GLY A 23 -10.90 4.37 14.63
N GLU A 24 -10.25 3.49 15.39
CA GLU A 24 -10.07 3.63 16.84
C GLU A 24 -8.63 3.94 17.28
N ARG A 25 -7.64 3.64 16.43
CA ARG A 25 -6.20 3.69 16.75
C ARG A 25 -5.41 4.35 15.63
N ASP A 26 -4.31 5.00 15.98
CA ASP A 26 -3.41 5.60 14.98
C ASP A 26 -2.51 4.59 14.26
N ARG A 27 -2.52 3.31 14.68
CA ARG A 27 -1.60 2.27 14.20
C ARG A 27 -2.29 0.94 14.08
N ALA A 28 -2.01 0.23 13.00
CA ALA A 28 -2.47 -1.13 12.75
C ALA A 28 -1.34 -1.97 12.13
N CYS A 29 -1.38 -3.28 12.35
CA CYS A 29 -0.43 -4.24 11.78
C CYS A 29 -1.18 -5.34 11.03
N VAL A 30 -0.90 -5.46 9.73
CA VAL A 30 -1.46 -6.53 8.88
C VAL A 30 -0.41 -7.63 8.71
N ILE A 31 -0.71 -8.80 9.25
CA ILE A 31 0.14 -10.00 9.15
C ILE A 31 -0.43 -10.91 8.07
N LYS A 32 0.35 -11.14 7.00
CA LYS A 32 -0.02 -11.95 5.83
C LYS A 32 1.18 -12.82 5.41
N PRO A 33 0.99 -14.11 5.09
CA PRO A 33 2.03 -14.93 4.48
C PRO A 33 2.48 -14.38 3.11
N THR A 34 3.72 -14.67 2.70
CA THR A 34 4.24 -14.32 1.37
C THR A 34 3.32 -14.86 0.27
N GLY A 35 3.09 -14.08 -0.78
CA GLY A 35 2.23 -14.47 -1.91
C GLY A 35 0.72 -14.31 -1.68
N THR A 36 0.28 -13.85 -0.49
CA THR A 36 -1.17 -13.68 -0.20
C THR A 36 -1.70 -12.25 -0.40
N GLY A 37 -1.01 -11.45 -1.23
CA GLY A 37 -1.52 -10.14 -1.67
C GLY A 37 -1.42 -9.00 -0.66
N LYS A 38 -0.40 -9.00 0.22
CA LYS A 38 -0.17 -7.89 1.18
C LYS A 38 -0.14 -6.51 0.50
N PHE A 39 0.50 -6.41 -0.66
CA PHE A 39 0.60 -5.15 -1.40
C PHE A 39 -0.76 -4.67 -1.95
N VAL A 40 -1.65 -5.60 -2.28
CA VAL A 40 -3.00 -5.26 -2.79
C VAL A 40 -3.83 -4.55 -1.72
N ILE A 41 -3.65 -4.90 -0.43
CA ILE A 41 -4.28 -4.20 0.70
C ILE A 41 -3.77 -2.75 0.79
N ILE A 42 -2.46 -2.54 0.65
CA ILE A 42 -1.85 -1.20 0.63
C ILE A 42 -2.41 -0.38 -0.53
N ALA A 43 -2.43 -0.97 -1.73
CA ALA A 43 -2.93 -0.30 -2.93
C ALA A 43 -4.42 0.07 -2.82
N LYS A 44 -5.24 -0.80 -2.23
CA LYS A 44 -6.65 -0.51 -1.97
C LYS A 44 -6.82 0.64 -0.97
N MET A 45 -6.04 0.66 0.11
CA MET A 45 -6.02 1.78 1.06
C MET A 45 -5.70 3.11 0.37
N VAL A 46 -4.70 3.11 -0.50
CA VAL A 46 -4.30 4.30 -1.28
C VAL A 46 -5.41 4.75 -2.22
N GLN A 47 -6.04 3.81 -2.94
CA GLN A 47 -7.14 4.08 -3.86
C GLN A 47 -8.38 4.66 -3.16
N ASP A 48 -8.71 4.17 -1.97
CA ASP A 48 -9.92 4.57 -1.23
C ASP A 48 -9.75 5.89 -0.47
N ASN A 49 -8.53 6.41 -0.36
CA ASN A 49 -8.23 7.66 0.37
C ASN A 49 -7.48 8.65 -0.54
N PRO A 50 -8.09 9.13 -1.64
CA PRO A 50 -7.43 10.01 -2.61
C PRO A 50 -7.03 11.38 -2.03
N ASP A 51 -7.68 11.80 -0.94
CA ASP A 51 -7.41 13.04 -0.20
C ASP A 51 -6.19 12.93 0.74
N LYS A 52 -5.71 11.71 1.02
CA LYS A 52 -4.56 11.46 1.90
C LYS A 52 -3.29 11.24 1.11
N ARG A 53 -2.15 11.55 1.74
CA ARG A 53 -0.80 11.25 1.23
C ARG A 53 -0.25 10.03 1.93
N PHE A 54 0.27 9.08 1.16
CA PHE A 54 0.85 7.84 1.67
C PHE A 54 2.36 7.83 1.44
N LEU A 55 3.10 7.42 2.47
CA LEU A 55 4.51 7.08 2.37
C LEU A 55 4.66 5.58 2.62
N LEU A 56 5.10 4.85 1.61
CA LEU A 56 5.45 3.45 1.72
C LEU A 56 6.96 3.31 1.90
N LEU A 57 7.35 2.70 3.02
CA LEU A 57 8.74 2.39 3.30
C LEU A 57 9.03 0.92 2.96
N GLY A 58 10.13 0.68 2.24
CA GLY A 58 10.58 -0.67 1.89
C GLY A 58 12.10 -0.84 1.92
N THR A 59 12.55 -2.05 1.60
CA THR A 59 13.98 -2.41 1.67
C THR A 59 14.75 -1.97 0.43
N ASN A 60 14.14 -2.07 -0.76
CA ASN A 60 14.76 -1.68 -2.03
C ASN A 60 13.70 -1.31 -3.08
N ASP A 61 14.13 -0.61 -4.13
CA ASP A 61 13.25 -0.17 -5.24
C ASP A 61 12.76 -1.33 -6.11
N TYR A 62 13.55 -2.41 -6.23
CA TYR A 62 13.17 -3.58 -7.03
C TYR A 62 11.86 -4.19 -6.52
N MET A 63 11.73 -4.37 -5.20
CA MET A 63 10.51 -4.85 -4.56
C MET A 63 9.32 -3.95 -4.89
N PHE A 64 9.49 -2.63 -4.82
CA PHE A 64 8.41 -1.71 -5.13
C PHE A 64 8.00 -1.78 -6.60
N ASN A 65 8.97 -1.77 -7.52
CA ASN A 65 8.72 -1.82 -8.95
C ASN A 65 8.03 -3.12 -9.38
N ASP A 66 8.45 -4.26 -8.83
CA ASP A 66 7.82 -5.56 -9.07
C ASP A 66 6.36 -5.57 -8.60
N GLN A 67 6.08 -5.04 -7.42
CA GLN A 67 4.70 -4.97 -6.90
C GLN A 67 3.82 -3.99 -7.69
N MET A 68 4.37 -2.89 -8.21
CA MET A 68 3.66 -1.96 -9.09
C MET A 68 3.36 -2.57 -10.46
N ALA A 69 4.28 -3.38 -11.01
CA ALA A 69 4.03 -4.13 -12.24
C ALA A 69 2.88 -5.13 -12.04
N ASN A 70 2.91 -5.92 -10.95
CA ASN A 70 1.84 -6.86 -10.61
C ASN A 70 0.48 -6.17 -10.41
N LEU A 71 0.47 -4.97 -9.81
CA LEU A 71 -0.76 -4.18 -9.67
C LEU A 71 -1.34 -3.74 -11.02
N THR A 72 -0.51 -3.46 -12.01
CA THR A 72 -0.97 -3.06 -13.34
C THR A 72 -1.77 -4.19 -14.01
N GLU A 73 -1.47 -5.45 -13.69
CA GLU A 73 -2.26 -6.60 -14.14
C GLU A 73 -3.61 -6.70 -13.42
N ILE A 74 -3.63 -6.42 -12.11
CA ILE A 74 -4.82 -6.54 -11.25
C ILE A 74 -5.79 -5.36 -11.44
N ALA A 75 -5.25 -4.17 -11.63
CA ALA A 75 -5.99 -2.92 -11.81
C ALA A 75 -5.33 -2.07 -12.92
N PRO A 76 -5.58 -2.42 -14.20
CA PRO A 76 -4.97 -1.71 -15.33
C PRO A 76 -5.26 -0.21 -15.30
N GLY A 77 -4.22 0.62 -15.41
CA GLY A 77 -4.35 2.07 -15.37
C GLY A 77 -4.52 2.67 -13.97
N PHE A 78 -4.39 1.88 -12.90
CA PHE A 78 -4.22 2.44 -11.56
C PHE A 78 -2.80 3.00 -11.41
N THR A 79 -2.71 4.31 -11.23
CA THR A 79 -1.45 5.01 -10.97
C THR A 79 -1.63 5.85 -9.71
N PRO A 80 -1.06 5.45 -8.56
CA PRO A 80 -1.32 6.13 -7.31
C PRO A 80 -0.51 7.43 -7.21
N GLU A 81 -1.11 8.55 -7.60
CA GLU A 81 -0.48 9.89 -7.50
C GLU A 81 -0.22 10.31 -6.04
N ASN A 82 -0.99 9.77 -5.10
CA ASN A 82 -0.90 10.06 -3.67
C ASN A 82 -0.01 9.08 -2.89
N LEU A 83 0.79 8.25 -3.56
CA LEU A 83 1.71 7.29 -2.96
C LEU A 83 3.16 7.63 -3.30
N GLN A 84 3.98 7.85 -2.27
CA GLN A 84 5.43 7.94 -2.40
C GLN A 84 6.08 6.68 -1.83
N PHE A 85 7.12 6.19 -2.51
CA PHE A 85 7.97 5.12 -1.99
C PHE A 85 9.33 5.67 -1.57
N MET A 86 9.84 5.19 -0.44
CA MET A 86 11.23 5.41 -0.03
C MET A 86 11.82 4.12 0.53
N THR A 87 13.11 3.91 0.28
CA THR A 87 13.84 2.89 1.02
C THR A 87 14.07 3.36 2.46
N TYR A 88 14.19 2.43 3.40
CA TYR A 88 14.53 2.78 4.79
C TYR A 88 15.81 3.64 4.86
N SER A 89 16.84 3.28 4.09
CA SER A 89 18.09 4.03 4.00
C SER A 89 17.86 5.47 3.52
N ALA A 90 17.07 5.66 2.47
CA ALA A 90 16.72 6.99 1.98
C ALA A 90 15.91 7.80 3.00
N SER A 91 14.96 7.16 3.70
CA SER A 91 14.15 7.84 4.72
C SER A 91 14.98 8.29 5.92
N LEU A 92 15.94 7.47 6.37
CA LEU A 92 16.83 7.82 7.46
C LEU A 92 17.78 8.96 7.08
N LEU A 93 18.31 8.93 5.85
CA LEU A 93 19.11 10.03 5.32
C LEU A 93 18.30 11.33 5.26
N ALA A 94 17.09 11.31 4.69
CA ALA A 94 16.24 12.49 4.60
C ALA A 94 15.90 13.08 5.99
N ALA A 95 15.59 12.22 6.97
CA ALA A 95 15.32 12.63 8.35
C ALA A 95 16.54 13.24 9.06
N SER A 96 17.76 12.91 8.64
CA SER A 96 18.99 13.44 9.24
C SER A 96 19.30 14.89 8.83
N PHE A 97 18.62 15.39 7.78
CA PHE A 97 18.80 16.74 7.25
C PHE A 97 17.52 17.61 7.36
N SER A 98 16.52 17.14 8.12
CA SER A 98 15.24 17.84 8.39
C SER A 98 15.24 18.46 9.78
#